data_AF-A0A6B2LEP7-F1
#
_entry.id   AF-A0A6B2LEP7-F1
#
_cell.length_a   1.000
_cell.length_b   1.000
_cell.length_c   1.000
_cell.angle_alpha   90.00
_cell.angle_beta   90.00
_cell.angle_gamma   90.00
#
_symmetry.space_group_name_H-M   'P 1'
#
loop_
_entity.id
_entity.type
_entity.pdbx_description
1 polymer ?
#
loop_
_entity_poly.entity_id
_entity_poly.type
_entity_poly.pdbx_seq_one_letter_code
_entity_poly.pdbx_strand_id
1 'polypeptide(L)'
;MALNFAGAHMRDTAAQCLFNALKDNTSLTELDLSDNSISDTGFEGILRSLFFNTTLQSLRLLRNGITGCFGVSAGRHGLASLRELELSGNNIPNQGLGNLLGLLKNTTSLRKLHLAKLLIRDKEPVKSICEFLMQNSSLMELDLSSNYIGIRGIELITEALRDNYSLTKLNLSNVHLDYEKRYSKRVLESLCCNIALGGLKDNIISLSCLQPTFKEPIEEIVLILKFNGVPRDFYPGIIKTYIKLRKQKA
;
A
#
# COMPACT_ATOMS: atom_id res chain seq x y z
N MET A 1 2.12 -6.95 -23.49
CA MET A 1 3.33 -6.22 -23.94
C MET A 1 3.74 -5.27 -22.83
N ALA A 2 5.04 -5.08 -22.57
CA ALA A 2 5.53 -4.17 -21.52
C ALA A 2 6.36 -3.04 -22.14
N LEU A 3 6.19 -1.82 -21.64
CA LEU A 3 6.95 -0.65 -22.07
C LEU A 3 7.56 0.04 -20.86
N ASN A 4 8.86 0.32 -20.94
CA ASN A 4 9.63 0.90 -19.85
C ASN A 4 10.27 2.22 -20.31
N PHE A 5 9.87 3.31 -19.67
CA PHE A 5 10.43 4.65 -19.82
C PHE A 5 10.95 5.18 -18.48
N ALA A 6 11.31 4.31 -17.55
CA ALA A 6 11.86 4.73 -16.28
C ALA A 6 13.16 5.54 -16.49
N GLY A 7 13.26 6.71 -15.84
CA GLY A 7 14.43 7.58 -15.98
C GLY A 7 14.58 8.26 -17.34
N ALA A 8 13.55 8.26 -18.19
CA ALA A 8 13.61 8.82 -19.55
C ALA A 8 13.49 10.36 -19.61
N HIS A 9 13.55 11.05 -18.47
CA HIS A 9 13.35 12.50 -18.35
C HIS A 9 12.03 13.01 -18.95
N MET A 10 11.00 12.17 -18.97
CA MET A 10 9.69 12.52 -19.49
C MET A 10 9.00 13.54 -18.59
N ARG A 11 8.42 14.56 -19.22
CA ARG A 11 7.50 15.54 -18.62
C ARG A 11 6.11 15.34 -19.21
N ASP A 12 5.11 15.93 -18.60
CA ASP A 12 3.70 15.80 -19.01
C ASP A 12 3.47 15.99 -20.51
N THR A 13 4.07 17.04 -21.11
CA THR A 13 3.92 17.36 -22.53
C THR A 13 4.53 16.29 -23.44
N ALA A 14 5.71 15.75 -23.07
CA ALA A 14 6.36 14.68 -23.80
C ALA A 14 5.58 13.36 -23.68
N ALA A 15 4.92 13.15 -22.55
CA ALA A 15 4.12 11.97 -22.27
C ALA A 15 2.70 12.03 -22.86
N GLN A 16 2.21 13.22 -23.25
CA GLN A 16 0.86 13.40 -23.78
C GLN A 16 0.55 12.52 -25.00
N CYS A 17 1.50 12.37 -25.93
CA CYS A 17 1.34 11.48 -27.08
C CYS A 17 1.19 10.02 -26.66
N LEU A 18 1.94 9.58 -25.65
CA LEU A 18 1.81 8.25 -25.07
C LEU A 18 0.44 8.06 -24.44
N PHE A 19 -0.07 9.05 -23.69
CA PHE A 19 -1.39 8.98 -23.06
C PHE A 19 -2.49 8.88 -24.10
N ASN A 20 -2.42 9.67 -25.18
CA ASN A 20 -3.39 9.60 -26.27
C ASN A 20 -3.36 8.22 -26.95
N ALA A 21 -2.16 7.70 -27.24
CA ALA A 21 -2.01 6.37 -27.84
C ALA A 21 -2.50 5.25 -26.91
N LEU A 22 -2.35 5.40 -25.59
CA LEU A 22 -2.78 4.42 -24.60
C LEU A 22 -4.29 4.20 -24.61
N LYS A 23 -5.07 5.25 -24.92
CA LYS A 23 -6.54 5.21 -24.99
C LYS A 23 -7.05 4.11 -25.94
N ASP A 24 -6.43 4.01 -27.12
CA ASP A 24 -6.81 3.08 -28.18
C ASP A 24 -5.93 1.83 -28.23
N ASN A 25 -4.92 1.76 -27.35
CA ASN A 25 -4.00 0.63 -27.32
C ASN A 25 -4.67 -0.63 -26.75
N THR A 26 -4.54 -1.74 -27.49
CA THR A 26 -5.18 -3.02 -27.16
C THR A 26 -4.17 -4.13 -26.82
N SER A 27 -2.88 -3.82 -26.63
CA SER A 27 -1.83 -4.83 -26.46
C SER A 27 -0.89 -4.59 -25.26
N LEU A 28 -0.77 -3.35 -24.82
CA LEU A 28 0.09 -2.93 -23.72
C LEU A 28 -0.56 -3.33 -22.39
N THR A 29 0.16 -4.13 -21.62
CA THR A 29 -0.27 -4.67 -20.33
C THR A 29 0.51 -4.07 -19.17
N GLU A 30 1.71 -3.54 -19.42
CA GLU A 30 2.56 -2.94 -18.39
C GLU A 30 3.21 -1.66 -18.92
N LEU A 31 3.19 -0.61 -18.10
CA LEU A 31 3.82 0.67 -18.39
C LEU A 31 4.59 1.17 -17.17
N ASP A 32 5.89 1.35 -17.34
CA ASP A 32 6.75 1.95 -16.32
C ASP A 32 7.18 3.36 -16.72
N LEU A 33 6.78 4.34 -15.92
CA LEU A 33 7.11 5.76 -16.03
C LEU A 33 7.83 6.27 -14.77
N SER A 34 8.45 5.37 -14.00
CA SER A 34 9.18 5.71 -12.78
C SER A 34 10.34 6.68 -13.03
N ASP A 35 10.78 7.44 -12.02
CA ASP A 35 11.95 8.32 -12.12
C ASP A 35 11.87 9.36 -13.23
N ASN A 36 10.68 9.91 -13.47
CA ASN A 36 10.44 10.96 -14.46
C ASN A 36 9.99 12.25 -13.76
N SER A 37 9.50 13.21 -14.54
CA SER A 37 8.94 14.48 -14.06
C SER A 37 7.45 14.58 -14.42
N ILE A 38 6.71 13.48 -14.24
CA ILE A 38 5.25 13.47 -14.40
C ILE A 38 4.64 14.20 -13.20
N SER A 39 3.87 15.26 -13.46
CA SER A 39 3.13 16.00 -12.44
C SER A 39 1.70 15.48 -12.30
N ASP A 40 0.89 16.13 -11.46
CA ASP A 40 -0.55 15.87 -11.38
C ASP A 40 -1.23 15.97 -12.74
N THR A 41 -0.84 16.92 -13.59
CA THR A 41 -1.45 17.08 -14.92
C THR A 41 -1.21 15.83 -15.78
N GLY A 42 0.02 15.30 -15.77
CA GLY A 42 0.34 14.08 -16.50
C GLY A 42 -0.33 12.85 -15.90
N PHE A 43 -0.39 12.74 -14.57
CA PHE A 43 -1.07 11.64 -13.89
C PHE A 43 -2.57 11.63 -14.19
N GLU A 44 -3.24 12.78 -14.15
CA GLU A 44 -4.64 12.92 -14.55
C GLU A 44 -4.84 12.57 -16.03
N GLY A 45 -3.91 12.94 -16.90
CA GLY A 45 -3.88 12.54 -18.30
C GLY A 45 -3.87 11.02 -18.49
N ILE A 46 -3.00 10.31 -17.77
CA ILE A 46 -2.94 8.84 -17.79
C ILE A 46 -4.26 8.24 -17.31
N LEU A 47 -4.77 8.69 -16.16
CA LEU A 47 -6.03 8.18 -15.59
C LEU A 47 -7.20 8.33 -16.58
N ARG A 48 -7.28 9.48 -17.28
CA ARG A 48 -8.30 9.71 -18.32
C ARG A 48 -8.17 8.75 -19.49
N SER A 49 -6.96 8.41 -19.90
CA SER A 49 -6.73 7.39 -20.94
C SER A 49 -7.13 6.00 -20.45
N LEU A 50 -6.84 5.68 -19.19
CA LEU A 50 -7.21 4.40 -18.57
C LEU A 50 -8.71 4.18 -18.43
N PHE A 51 -9.54 5.22 -18.49
CA PHE A 51 -11.00 5.06 -18.54
C PHE A 51 -11.54 4.47 -19.85
N PHE A 52 -10.71 4.40 -20.88
CA PHE A 52 -11.04 3.78 -22.16
C PHE A 52 -10.18 2.56 -22.47
N ASN A 53 -8.94 2.55 -21.96
CA ASN A 53 -8.05 1.42 -22.09
C ASN A 53 -8.54 0.21 -21.27
N THR A 54 -8.60 -0.97 -21.90
CA THR A 54 -9.07 -2.21 -21.26
C THR A 54 -7.96 -3.25 -21.08
N THR A 55 -6.70 -2.89 -21.34
CA THR A 55 -5.59 -3.83 -21.50
C THR A 55 -4.44 -3.61 -20.53
N LEU A 56 -4.20 -2.37 -20.09
CA LEU A 56 -3.13 -2.04 -19.15
C LEU A 56 -3.46 -2.56 -17.75
N GLN A 57 -2.58 -3.41 -17.23
CA GLN A 57 -2.74 -4.07 -15.93
C GLN A 57 -1.77 -3.54 -14.88
N SER A 58 -0.58 -3.07 -15.27
CA SER A 58 0.40 -2.51 -14.34
C SER A 58 0.84 -1.12 -14.79
N LEU A 59 0.72 -0.14 -13.88
CA LEU A 59 1.22 1.21 -14.06
C LEU A 59 2.18 1.56 -12.92
N ARG A 60 3.43 1.86 -13.27
CA ARG A 60 4.45 2.30 -12.31
C ARG A 60 4.83 3.75 -12.52
N LEU A 61 4.76 4.53 -11.45
CA LEU A 61 5.00 5.97 -11.41
C LEU A 61 5.89 6.35 -10.21
N LEU A 62 6.74 5.42 -9.77
CA LEU A 62 7.65 5.62 -8.63
C LEU A 62 8.49 6.89 -8.81
N ARG A 63 8.67 7.69 -7.75
CA ARG A 63 9.53 8.90 -7.76
C ARG A 63 9.25 9.86 -8.94
N ASN A 64 8.02 10.36 -9.00
CA ASN A 64 7.61 11.44 -9.91
C ASN A 64 7.22 12.70 -9.09
N GLY A 65 6.64 13.70 -9.76
CA GLY A 65 6.14 14.94 -9.16
C GLY A 65 4.66 14.90 -8.79
N ILE A 66 4.10 13.71 -8.51
CA ILE A 66 2.67 13.54 -8.26
C ILE A 66 2.35 13.95 -6.82
N THR A 67 1.35 14.80 -6.67
CA THR A 67 0.76 15.24 -5.40
C THR A 67 -0.69 14.80 -5.23
N GLY A 68 -1.37 14.34 -6.29
CA GLY A 68 -2.68 13.72 -6.20
C GLY A 68 -3.44 13.72 -7.52
N CYS A 69 -4.75 13.50 -7.43
CA CYS A 69 -5.68 13.74 -8.55
C CYS A 69 -6.84 14.60 -8.03
N PHE A 70 -7.06 15.76 -8.62
CA PHE A 70 -8.05 16.74 -8.14
C PHE A 70 -9.18 16.97 -9.16
N GLY A 71 -8.93 16.70 -10.44
CA GLY A 71 -9.87 16.93 -11.55
C GLY A 71 -10.34 15.67 -12.28
N VAL A 72 -10.32 14.51 -11.62
CA VAL A 72 -10.65 13.22 -12.24
C VAL A 72 -11.86 12.58 -11.56
N SER A 73 -12.99 12.54 -12.27
CA SER A 73 -14.13 11.69 -11.92
C SER A 73 -14.02 10.34 -12.63
N ALA A 74 -14.56 9.28 -12.04
CA ALA A 74 -14.54 7.96 -12.65
C ALA A 74 -15.26 7.98 -14.01
N GLY A 75 -14.56 7.58 -15.08
CA GLY A 75 -15.13 7.46 -16.43
C GLY A 75 -15.99 6.20 -16.62
N ARG A 76 -16.56 6.02 -17.82
CA ARG A 76 -17.53 4.95 -18.16
C ARG A 76 -17.09 3.54 -17.75
N HIS A 77 -15.81 3.21 -17.93
CA HIS A 77 -15.27 1.88 -17.59
C HIS A 77 -14.49 1.89 -16.26
N GLY A 78 -14.34 3.04 -15.60
CA GLY A 78 -13.41 3.19 -14.49
C GLY A 78 -12.00 2.71 -14.86
N LEU A 79 -11.23 2.25 -13.87
CA LEU A 79 -9.91 1.67 -14.08
C LEU A 79 -9.98 0.13 -14.21
N ALA A 80 -10.96 -0.39 -14.96
CA ALA A 80 -11.38 -1.80 -14.94
C ALA A 80 -10.31 -2.84 -15.35
N SER A 81 -9.23 -2.44 -16.02
CA SER A 81 -8.13 -3.33 -16.39
C SER A 81 -6.96 -3.30 -15.41
N LEU A 82 -6.83 -2.21 -14.65
CA LEU A 82 -5.66 -1.95 -13.80
C LEU A 82 -5.66 -2.90 -12.60
N ARG A 83 -4.56 -3.64 -12.44
CA ARG A 83 -4.32 -4.62 -11.38
C ARG A 83 -3.24 -4.19 -10.40
N GLU A 84 -2.28 -3.39 -10.84
CA GLU A 84 -1.16 -2.90 -10.03
C GLU A 84 -0.94 -1.41 -10.29
N LEU A 85 -0.90 -0.63 -9.22
CA LEU A 85 -0.56 0.78 -9.25
C LEU A 85 0.57 1.07 -8.26
N GLU A 86 1.68 1.56 -8.77
CA GLU A 86 2.87 1.93 -7.98
C GLU A 86 3.08 3.44 -8.00
N LEU A 87 2.94 4.08 -6.83
CA LEU A 87 3.05 5.53 -6.63
C LEU A 87 4.08 5.89 -5.57
N SER A 88 4.89 4.95 -5.09
CA SER A 88 5.82 5.17 -4.00
C SER A 88 6.84 6.28 -4.30
N GLY A 89 7.28 6.99 -3.27
CA GLY A 89 8.26 8.07 -3.40
C GLY A 89 7.79 9.31 -4.17
N ASN A 90 6.49 9.45 -4.42
CA ASN A 90 5.85 10.72 -4.80
C ASN A 90 5.56 11.58 -3.55
N ASN A 91 5.21 12.84 -3.73
CA ASN A 91 4.89 13.75 -2.63
C ASN A 91 3.38 14.02 -2.56
N ILE A 92 2.61 12.98 -2.24
CA ILE A 92 1.13 13.02 -2.23
C ILE A 92 0.63 13.54 -0.86
N PRO A 93 0.25 14.83 -0.71
CA PRO A 93 -0.37 15.36 0.49
C PRO A 93 -1.70 14.68 0.82
N ASN A 94 -2.16 14.88 2.06
CA ASN A 94 -3.38 14.28 2.60
C ASN A 94 -4.60 14.38 1.66
N GLN A 95 -4.85 15.57 1.11
CA GLN A 95 -6.01 15.79 0.23
C GLN A 95 -5.86 15.03 -1.09
N GLY A 96 -4.65 15.01 -1.66
CA GLY A 96 -4.35 14.26 -2.87
C GLY A 96 -4.51 12.76 -2.70
N LEU A 97 -4.08 12.22 -1.54
CA LEU A 97 -4.27 10.81 -1.20
C LEU A 97 -5.76 10.47 -1.01
N GLY A 98 -6.51 11.31 -0.30
CA GLY A 98 -7.94 11.12 -0.10
C GLY A 98 -8.71 11.06 -1.43
N ASN A 99 -8.39 11.96 -2.37
CA ASN A 99 -9.00 11.94 -3.70
C ASN A 99 -8.62 10.69 -4.50
N LEU A 100 -7.34 10.31 -4.49
CA LEU A 100 -6.86 9.10 -5.16
C LEU A 100 -7.59 7.87 -4.65
N LEU A 101 -7.66 7.68 -3.33
CA LEU A 101 -8.36 6.56 -2.72
C LEU A 101 -9.87 6.61 -2.99
N GLY A 102 -10.45 7.81 -3.04
CA GLY A 102 -11.83 8.06 -3.44
C GLY A 102 -12.14 7.61 -4.88
N LEU A 103 -11.18 7.77 -5.80
CA LEU A 103 -11.26 7.26 -7.16
C LEU A 103 -11.10 5.73 -7.21
N LEU A 104 -10.17 5.18 -6.43
CA LEU A 104 -9.85 3.75 -6.43
C LEU A 104 -10.86 2.88 -5.68
N LYS A 105 -11.66 3.44 -4.75
CA LYS A 105 -12.53 2.65 -3.87
C LYS A 105 -13.47 1.68 -4.59
N ASN A 106 -14.00 2.08 -5.75
CA ASN A 106 -14.90 1.26 -6.58
C ASN A 106 -14.18 0.49 -7.69
N THR A 107 -12.85 0.57 -7.77
CA THR A 107 -12.07 -0.18 -8.74
C THR A 107 -11.97 -1.63 -8.26
N THR A 108 -12.63 -2.55 -8.97
CA THR A 108 -12.73 -3.98 -8.60
C THR A 108 -11.64 -4.86 -9.23
N SER A 109 -10.85 -4.30 -10.14
CA SER A 109 -9.73 -4.96 -10.82
C SER A 109 -8.40 -4.81 -10.09
N LEU A 110 -8.25 -3.76 -9.28
CA LEU A 110 -7.00 -3.46 -8.59
C LEU A 110 -6.71 -4.56 -7.56
N ARG A 111 -5.50 -5.10 -7.59
CA ARG A 111 -5.02 -6.16 -6.69
C ARG A 111 -3.86 -5.68 -5.84
N LYS A 112 -3.04 -4.76 -6.36
CA LYS A 112 -1.86 -4.25 -5.67
C LYS A 112 -1.80 -2.74 -5.74
N LEU A 113 -1.52 -2.12 -4.59
CA LEU A 113 -1.38 -0.68 -4.45
C LEU A 113 -0.14 -0.38 -3.60
N HIS A 114 0.82 0.33 -4.18
CA HIS A 114 2.07 0.68 -3.51
C HIS A 114 2.14 2.18 -3.25
N LEU A 115 2.21 2.53 -1.97
CA LEU A 115 2.14 3.89 -1.41
C LEU A 115 3.30 4.13 -0.42
N ALA A 116 4.44 3.48 -0.64
CA ALA A 116 5.59 3.62 0.23
C ALA A 116 6.23 5.00 0.09
N LYS A 117 6.86 5.51 1.15
CA LYS A 117 7.60 6.79 1.13
C LYS A 117 6.78 8.00 0.63
N LEU A 118 5.50 8.07 1.00
CA LEU A 118 4.59 9.19 0.68
C LEU A 118 4.45 10.19 1.84
N LEU A 119 5.23 10.04 2.90
CA LEU A 119 5.18 10.87 4.10
C LEU A 119 3.83 10.81 4.88
N ILE A 120 3.09 9.69 4.75
CA ILE A 120 1.77 9.49 5.39
C ILE A 120 1.91 9.50 6.92
N ARG A 121 1.04 10.24 7.62
CA ARG A 121 1.04 10.43 9.10
C ARG A 121 -0.31 10.12 9.72
N ASP A 122 -0.32 9.85 11.04
CA ASP A 122 -1.49 9.55 11.90
C ASP A 122 -2.49 10.72 12.00
N LYS A 123 -3.15 11.05 10.88
CA LYS A 123 -4.19 12.08 10.75
C LYS A 123 -5.17 11.66 9.64
N GLU A 124 -5.68 12.64 8.89
CA GLU A 124 -6.58 12.45 7.75
C GLU A 124 -6.11 11.40 6.72
N PRO A 125 -4.81 11.29 6.34
CA PRO A 125 -4.37 10.25 5.40
C PRO A 125 -4.73 8.83 5.83
N VAL A 126 -4.50 8.52 7.11
CA VAL A 126 -4.79 7.19 7.65
C VAL A 126 -6.29 6.93 7.68
N LYS A 127 -7.11 7.95 8.00
CA LYS A 127 -8.58 7.83 7.90
C LYS A 127 -9.02 7.50 6.49
N SER A 128 -8.49 8.19 5.47
CA SER A 128 -8.80 7.90 4.07
C SER A 128 -8.39 6.47 3.67
N ILE A 129 -7.25 5.97 4.17
CA ILE A 129 -6.85 4.57 3.98
C ILE A 129 -7.86 3.63 4.63
N CYS A 130 -8.28 3.90 5.86
CA CYS A 130 -9.27 3.09 6.57
C CYS A 130 -10.61 3.05 5.83
N GLU A 131 -11.12 4.20 5.41
CA GLU A 131 -12.37 4.31 4.64
C GLU A 131 -12.29 3.55 3.31
N PHE A 132 -11.16 3.64 2.63
CA PHE A 132 -10.90 2.88 1.41
C PHE A 132 -10.87 1.37 1.67
N LEU A 133 -10.19 0.92 2.72
CA LEU A 133 -10.13 -0.50 3.09
C LEU A 133 -11.50 -1.04 3.52
N MET A 134 -12.33 -0.26 4.21
CA MET A 134 -13.69 -0.68 4.58
C MET A 134 -14.62 -0.84 3.36
N GLN A 135 -14.37 -0.12 2.27
CA GLN A 135 -15.22 -0.12 1.08
C GLN A 135 -14.70 -1.02 -0.05
N ASN A 136 -13.38 -1.16 -0.20
CA ASN A 136 -12.79 -1.92 -1.28
C ASN A 136 -12.64 -3.40 -0.90
N SER A 137 -13.29 -4.27 -1.68
CA SER A 137 -13.28 -5.72 -1.52
C SER A 137 -12.44 -6.46 -2.57
N SER A 138 -11.52 -5.75 -3.23
CA SER A 138 -10.76 -6.29 -4.36
C SER A 138 -9.25 -6.24 -4.19
N LEU A 139 -8.74 -5.27 -3.41
CA LEU A 139 -7.33 -5.09 -3.17
C LEU A 139 -6.80 -6.26 -2.33
N MET A 140 -5.71 -6.85 -2.80
CA MET A 140 -5.05 -7.98 -2.16
C MET A 140 -3.73 -7.58 -1.51
N GLU A 141 -3.00 -6.60 -2.04
CA GLU A 141 -1.70 -6.18 -1.51
C GLU A 141 -1.66 -4.66 -1.37
N LEU A 142 -1.29 -4.19 -0.18
CA LEU A 142 -1.11 -2.77 0.14
C LEU A 142 0.27 -2.55 0.74
N ASP A 143 1.06 -1.67 0.13
CA ASP A 143 2.35 -1.23 0.67
C ASP A 143 2.27 0.19 1.23
N LEU A 144 2.43 0.32 2.54
CA LEU A 144 2.51 1.58 3.28
C LEU A 144 3.87 1.78 3.94
N SER A 145 4.89 1.05 3.50
CA SER A 145 6.21 1.07 4.12
C SER A 145 6.90 2.43 4.02
N SER A 146 7.84 2.67 4.94
CA SER A 146 8.66 3.89 4.97
C SER A 146 7.82 5.18 4.99
N ASN A 147 6.65 5.14 5.64
CA ASN A 147 5.81 6.29 5.96
C ASN A 147 5.95 6.67 7.44
N TYR A 148 5.30 7.73 7.89
CA TYR A 148 5.31 8.19 9.28
C TYR A 148 4.02 7.80 10.02
N ILE A 149 3.56 6.57 9.79
CA ILE A 149 2.38 5.99 10.47
C ILE A 149 2.83 5.50 11.85
N GLY A 150 2.31 6.14 12.89
CA GLY A 150 2.50 5.76 14.27
C GLY A 150 1.53 4.68 14.71
N ILE A 151 1.56 4.37 16.01
CA ILE A 151 0.75 3.30 16.56
C ILE A 151 -0.75 3.53 16.39
N ARG A 152 -1.22 4.76 16.61
CA ARG A 152 -2.65 5.08 16.51
C ARG A 152 -3.13 4.84 15.08
N GLY A 153 -2.31 5.18 14.09
CA GLY A 153 -2.61 4.91 12.71
C GLY A 153 -2.70 3.42 12.40
N ILE A 154 -1.78 2.61 12.95
CA ILE A 154 -1.82 1.15 12.79
C ILE A 154 -3.06 0.54 13.45
N GLU A 155 -3.43 0.98 14.66
CA GLU A 155 -4.64 0.53 15.35
C GLU A 155 -5.88 0.78 14.48
N LEU A 156 -6.01 1.98 13.92
CA LEU A 156 -7.11 2.34 13.01
C LEU A 156 -7.12 1.49 11.73
N ILE A 157 -5.97 1.30 11.08
CA ILE A 157 -5.85 0.46 9.88
C ILE A 157 -6.28 -0.98 10.22
N THR A 158 -5.85 -1.49 11.37
CA THR A 158 -6.16 -2.86 11.77
C THR A 158 -7.64 -3.04 12.10
N GLU A 159 -8.27 -2.02 12.71
CA GLU A 159 -9.71 -1.97 12.97
C GLU A 159 -10.50 -1.94 11.66
N ALA A 160 -10.10 -1.11 10.70
CA ALA A 160 -10.73 -1.03 9.37
C ALA A 160 -10.64 -2.36 8.59
N LEU A 161 -9.60 -3.15 8.86
CA LEU A 161 -9.40 -4.46 8.24
C LEU A 161 -10.21 -5.58 8.92
N ARG A 162 -10.93 -5.33 10.02
CA ARG A 162 -11.66 -6.38 10.75
C ARG A 162 -12.65 -7.13 9.85
N ASP A 163 -13.32 -6.39 8.97
CA ASP A 163 -14.32 -6.90 8.02
C ASP A 163 -13.83 -6.86 6.57
N ASN A 164 -12.54 -6.58 6.34
CA ASN A 164 -11.94 -6.66 5.00
C ASN A 164 -11.35 -8.06 4.76
N TYR A 165 -11.97 -8.83 3.88
CA TYR A 165 -11.54 -10.20 3.57
C TYR A 165 -10.71 -10.32 2.29
N SER A 166 -10.51 -9.22 1.56
CA SER A 166 -9.78 -9.24 0.29
C SER A 166 -8.29 -9.02 0.44
N LEU A 167 -7.88 -8.18 1.41
CA LEU A 167 -6.48 -7.84 1.61
C LEU A 167 -5.73 -9.03 2.19
N THR A 168 -4.77 -9.54 1.41
CA THR A 168 -3.94 -10.72 1.72
C THR A 168 -2.45 -10.40 1.90
N LYS A 169 -2.02 -9.13 1.75
CA LYS A 169 -0.70 -8.62 2.18
C LYS A 169 -0.79 -7.16 2.58
N LEU A 170 -0.22 -6.82 3.73
CA LEU A 170 -0.03 -5.44 4.20
C LEU A 170 1.44 -5.24 4.60
N ASN A 171 2.14 -4.37 3.87
CA ASN A 171 3.51 -3.98 4.22
C ASN A 171 3.50 -2.67 5.01
N LEU A 172 3.84 -2.76 6.29
CA LEU A 172 4.02 -1.61 7.20
C LEU A 172 5.49 -1.41 7.59
N SER A 173 6.45 -1.99 6.88
CA SER A 173 7.87 -1.92 7.24
C SER A 173 8.39 -0.48 7.34
N ASN A 174 9.28 -0.21 8.28
CA ASN A 174 9.91 1.10 8.48
C ASN A 174 8.92 2.26 8.67
N VAL A 175 7.74 1.99 9.22
CA VAL A 175 6.85 3.07 9.69
C VAL A 175 7.39 3.68 10.98
N HIS A 176 7.17 4.99 11.16
CA HIS A 176 7.63 5.71 12.35
C HIS A 176 6.75 5.36 13.57
N LEU A 177 7.12 4.33 14.32
CA LEU A 177 6.55 4.12 15.64
C LEU A 177 7.23 5.07 16.63
N ASP A 178 6.48 6.02 17.18
CA ASP A 178 6.94 6.78 18.35
C ASP A 178 7.28 5.77 19.47
N TYR A 179 8.57 5.69 19.81
CA TYR A 179 9.12 4.62 20.64
C TYR A 179 8.74 4.80 22.12
N GLU A 180 7.58 4.28 22.54
CA GLU A 180 7.39 3.83 23.93
C GLU A 180 7.12 2.32 23.98
N LYS A 181 7.81 1.63 24.90
CA LYS A 181 7.78 0.16 25.05
C LYS A 181 6.38 -0.47 25.25
N ARG A 182 5.38 0.32 25.68
CA ARG A 182 4.00 -0.17 25.86
C ARG A 182 3.21 -0.29 24.55
N TYR A 183 3.65 0.41 23.50
CA TYR A 183 2.93 0.52 22.24
C TYR A 183 3.19 -0.68 21.31
N SER A 184 4.38 -1.27 21.31
CA SER A 184 4.69 -2.46 20.50
C SER A 184 3.79 -3.66 20.82
N LYS A 185 3.42 -3.84 22.11
CA LYS A 185 2.48 -4.89 22.53
C LYS A 185 1.10 -4.65 21.94
N ARG A 186 0.57 -3.42 22.00
CA ARG A 186 -0.75 -3.08 21.43
C ARG A 186 -0.82 -3.21 19.91
N VAL A 187 0.26 -2.86 19.20
CA VAL A 187 0.38 -3.09 17.74
C VAL A 187 0.33 -4.59 17.43
N LEU A 188 1.06 -5.40 18.20
CA LEU A 188 0.97 -6.85 18.07
C LEU A 188 -0.44 -7.34 18.38
N GLU A 189 -1.07 -6.87 19.45
CA GLU A 189 -2.45 -7.23 19.83
C GLU A 189 -3.44 -6.90 18.70
N SER A 190 -3.39 -5.68 18.14
CA SER A 190 -4.29 -5.31 17.03
C SER A 190 -4.05 -6.21 15.82
N LEU A 191 -2.79 -6.38 15.42
CA LEU A 191 -2.37 -7.20 14.27
C LEU A 191 -2.51 -8.72 14.51
N CYS A 192 -2.74 -9.16 15.74
CA CYS A 192 -2.96 -10.56 16.08
C CYS A 192 -4.45 -10.90 16.11
N CYS A 193 -5.30 -9.94 16.52
CA CYS A 193 -6.73 -10.12 16.71
C CYS A 193 -7.56 -10.06 15.41
N ASN A 194 -6.95 -9.76 14.25
CA ASN A 194 -7.69 -9.63 13.01
C ASN A 194 -7.67 -10.94 12.20
N ILE A 195 -8.87 -11.48 11.96
CA ILE A 195 -9.14 -12.77 11.31
C ILE A 195 -8.75 -12.76 9.82
N ALA A 196 -8.89 -11.63 9.14
CA ALA A 196 -8.37 -11.44 7.78
C ALA A 196 -6.85 -11.58 7.75
N LEU A 197 -6.17 -11.25 8.86
CA LEU A 197 -4.73 -11.46 9.00
C LEU A 197 -4.33 -12.94 9.06
N GLY A 198 -5.27 -13.86 9.33
CA GLY A 198 -5.07 -15.30 9.19
C GLY A 198 -4.88 -15.78 7.75
N GLY A 199 -5.27 -14.99 6.75
CA GLY A 199 -4.92 -15.22 5.35
C GLY A 199 -3.52 -14.71 4.98
N LEU A 200 -2.91 -13.90 5.84
CA LEU A 200 -1.65 -13.19 5.59
C LEU A 200 -0.44 -14.04 5.98
N LYS A 201 -0.36 -15.26 5.43
CA LYS A 201 0.75 -16.20 5.70
C LYS A 201 2.14 -15.62 5.41
N ASP A 202 2.20 -14.57 4.59
CA ASP A 202 3.43 -13.86 4.19
C ASP A 202 3.43 -12.39 4.61
N ASN A 203 2.66 -12.00 5.64
CA ASN A 203 2.63 -10.62 6.07
C ASN A 203 4.02 -10.17 6.50
N ILE A 204 4.65 -9.39 5.64
CA ILE A 204 5.79 -8.54 5.97
C ILE A 204 5.23 -7.36 6.78
N ILE A 205 4.59 -7.66 7.91
CA ILE A 205 4.86 -6.86 9.10
C ILE A 205 6.32 -7.14 9.33
N SER A 206 7.18 -6.35 8.69
CA SER A 206 8.57 -6.37 9.06
C SER A 206 8.55 -6.11 10.55
N LEU A 207 8.93 -7.10 11.37
CA LEU A 207 9.17 -6.85 12.78
C LEU A 207 10.32 -5.80 12.95
N SER A 208 10.82 -5.18 11.87
CA SER A 208 11.51 -3.88 11.93
C SER A 208 10.67 -2.76 12.53
N CYS A 209 9.34 -2.78 12.43
CA CYS A 209 8.47 -1.85 13.18
C CYS A 209 8.50 -2.22 14.67
N LEU A 210 8.65 -3.51 14.98
CA LEU A 210 8.79 -4.03 16.34
C LEU A 210 10.23 -3.97 16.83
N GLN A 211 10.86 -2.81 16.71
CA GLN A 211 11.99 -2.53 17.60
C GLN A 211 11.48 -2.15 19.00
N PRO A 212 11.19 -3.13 19.87
CA PRO A 212 11.74 -3.09 21.19
C PRO A 212 12.82 -4.16 21.26
N THR A 213 14.01 -3.78 21.73
CA THR A 213 14.97 -4.66 22.41
C THR A 213 14.75 -6.16 22.18
N PHE A 214 15.37 -6.75 21.15
CA PHE A 214 15.39 -8.21 20.86
C PHE A 214 15.92 -9.04 22.05
N LYS A 215 15.20 -9.06 23.16
CA LYS A 215 15.60 -9.62 24.45
C LYS A 215 14.49 -10.46 25.07
N GLU A 216 13.24 -10.34 24.62
CA GLU A 216 12.17 -11.23 25.11
C GLU A 216 12.44 -12.69 24.72
N PRO A 217 12.30 -13.65 25.65
CA PRO A 217 12.35 -15.07 25.32
C PRO A 217 11.25 -15.47 24.33
N ILE A 218 11.49 -16.50 23.52
CA ILE A 218 10.49 -17.01 22.55
C ILE A 218 9.21 -17.43 23.30
N GLU A 219 9.34 -17.90 24.53
CA GLU A 219 8.22 -18.26 25.41
C GLU A 219 7.30 -17.08 25.70
N GLU A 220 7.84 -15.87 25.85
CA GLU A 220 7.07 -14.65 26.11
C GLU A 220 6.29 -14.23 24.86
N ILE A 221 6.88 -14.41 23.67
CA ILE A 221 6.19 -14.21 22.39
C ILE A 221 5.04 -15.21 22.24
N VAL A 222 5.27 -16.49 22.53
CA VAL A 222 4.23 -17.52 22.47
C VAL A 222 3.10 -17.23 23.47
N LEU A 223 3.42 -16.74 24.67
CA LEU A 223 2.44 -16.31 25.66
C LEU A 223 1.62 -15.11 25.17
N ILE A 224 2.25 -14.13 24.54
CA ILE A 224 1.57 -12.99 23.91
C ILE A 224 0.64 -13.49 22.81
N LEU A 225 1.10 -14.38 21.91
CA LEU A 225 0.26 -14.93 20.84
C LEU A 225 -0.94 -15.71 21.39
N LYS A 226 -0.72 -16.50 22.46
CA LYS A 226 -1.77 -17.28 23.13
C LYS A 226 -2.77 -16.41 23.86
N PHE A 227 -2.32 -15.39 24.59
CA PHE A 227 -3.17 -14.44 25.30
C PHE A 227 -4.09 -13.68 24.32
N ASN A 228 -3.60 -13.44 23.11
CA ASN A 228 -4.31 -12.67 22.08
C ASN A 228 -5.12 -13.52 21.10
N GLY A 229 -5.37 -14.79 21.41
CA GLY A 229 -6.25 -15.63 20.60
C GLY A 229 -5.73 -15.92 19.19
N VAL A 230 -4.43 -15.70 18.92
CA VAL A 230 -3.82 -16.04 17.64
C VAL A 230 -3.95 -17.54 17.43
N PRO A 231 -4.46 -18.02 16.28
CA PRO A 231 -4.52 -19.46 16.03
C PRO A 231 -3.12 -20.06 16.02
N ARG A 232 -2.96 -21.25 16.62
CA ARG A 232 -1.64 -21.87 16.82
C ARG A 232 -0.88 -22.12 15.52
N ASP A 233 -1.60 -22.27 14.40
CA ASP A 233 -1.03 -22.49 13.07
C ASP A 233 -0.17 -21.32 12.59
N PHE A 234 -0.35 -20.11 13.14
CA PHE A 234 0.44 -18.93 12.81
C PHE A 234 1.74 -18.80 13.62
N TYR A 235 1.88 -19.54 14.72
CA TYR A 235 3.02 -19.39 15.63
C TYR A 235 4.35 -19.70 14.94
N PRO A 236 4.48 -20.78 14.14
CA PRO A 236 5.75 -21.10 13.49
C PRO A 236 6.24 -20.00 12.55
N GLY A 237 5.33 -19.35 11.80
CA GLY A 237 5.67 -18.28 10.86
C GLY A 237 6.16 -17.01 11.57
N ILE A 238 5.45 -16.61 12.62
CA ILE A 238 5.80 -15.44 13.45
C ILE A 238 7.14 -15.68 14.16
N ILE A 239 7.32 -16.85 14.78
CA ILE A 239 8.55 -17.21 15.49
C ILE A 239 9.75 -17.32 14.52
N LYS A 240 9.58 -17.94 13.35
CA LYS A 240 10.64 -18.06 12.33
C LYS A 240 11.12 -16.68 11.87
N THR A 241 10.19 -15.75 11.67
CA THR A 241 10.50 -14.37 11.26
C THR A 241 11.22 -13.63 12.39
N TYR A 242 10.75 -13.76 13.64
CA TYR A 242 11.42 -13.21 14.83
C TYR A 242 12.87 -13.70 14.97
N ILE A 243 13.12 -15.01 14.84
CA ILE A 243 14.46 -15.61 14.91
C ILE A 243 15.37 -15.10 13.79
N LYS A 244 14.86 -15.03 12.55
CA LYS A 244 15.63 -14.55 11.39
C LYS A 244 16.12 -13.12 11.59
N LEU A 245 15.28 -12.25 12.14
CA LEU A 245 15.62 -10.86 12.41
C LEU A 245 16.59 -10.69 13.58
N ARG A 246 16.46 -11.52 14.63
CA ARG A 246 17.43 -11.55 15.74
C ARG A 246 18.85 -11.90 15.26
N LYS A 247 18.98 -12.79 14.28
CA LYS A 247 20.28 -13.19 13.68
C LYS A 247 20.89 -12.14 12.75
N GLN A 248 20.10 -11.24 12.17
CA GLN A 248 20.60 -10.18 11.29
C GLN A 248 21.14 -8.96 12.06
N LYS A 249 20.92 -8.89 13.38
CA LYS A 249 21.32 -7.79 14.27
C LYS A 249 22.32 -8.19 15.37
N ALA A 250 22.73 -9.46 15.41
CA ALA A 250 23.79 -9.97 16.28
C ALA A 250 25.09 -10.12 15.48
#